data_AF-A0A2E4CSH1-F1
#
_entry.id   AF-A0A2E4CSH1-F1
#
_cell.length_a   1.000
_cell.length_b   1.000
_cell.length_c   1.000
_cell.angle_alpha   90.00
_cell.angle_beta   90.00
_cell.angle_gamma   90.00
#
_symmetry.space_group_name_H-M   'P 1'
#
loop_
_entity.id
_entity.type
_entity.pdbx_description
1 polymer ?
#
loop_
_entity_poly.entity_id
_entity_poly.type
_entity_poly.pdbx_seq_one_letter_code
_entity_poly.pdbx_strand_id
1 'polypeptide(L)'
;MTVTWRRPDGERVTLSTLADFSVALENIEAETAKARQEGRYTDIALLNADYQQIFARLRISQRAELQADETHLHHSLEIVEKRLAWWRELSVTDDYDEPIEVSKAQMAIFAPGKMSPASWDEAKAAIAWMPEYRLPDGVDLGRGIADLEQLLEAGRTLQPLFKDFIRQLGDTTFTETGWTEFRKERWNIFVQAVRTYNEIAERIDA
;
A
#
# COMPACT_ATOMS: atom_id res chain seq x y z
N MET A 1 14.71 -10.09 4.57
CA MET A 1 15.82 -9.79 5.51
C MET A 1 15.56 -10.58 6.78
N THR A 2 16.54 -11.27 7.37
CA THR A 2 16.31 -12.18 8.51
C THR A 2 17.10 -11.78 9.76
N VAL A 3 16.58 -12.10 10.95
CA VAL A 3 17.26 -11.94 12.25
C VAL A 3 17.17 -13.26 13.00
N THR A 4 18.28 -13.74 13.53
CA THR A 4 18.25 -14.86 14.47
C THR A 4 18.10 -14.31 15.88
N TRP A 5 17.01 -14.68 16.56
CA TRP A 5 16.73 -14.33 17.94
C TRP A 5 16.80 -15.57 18.82
N ARG A 6 17.37 -15.43 20.03
CA ARG A 6 17.39 -16.49 21.03
C ARG A 6 16.23 -16.27 22.00
N ARG A 7 15.27 -17.19 22.01
CA ARG A 7 14.14 -17.19 22.93
C ARG A 7 14.60 -17.37 24.39
N PRO A 8 13.75 -17.00 25.37
CA PRO A 8 14.04 -17.18 26.79
C PRO A 8 14.29 -18.64 27.21
N ASP A 9 13.70 -19.60 26.51
CA ASP A 9 13.94 -21.04 26.71
C ASP A 9 15.29 -21.54 26.13
N GLY A 10 16.01 -20.65 25.44
CA GLY A 10 17.30 -20.92 24.82
C GLY A 10 17.22 -21.36 23.35
N GLU A 11 16.03 -21.59 22.80
CA GLU A 11 15.82 -21.91 21.39
C GLU A 11 16.26 -20.73 20.50
N ARG A 12 16.80 -21.03 19.31
CA ARG A 12 17.10 -20.00 18.31
C ARG A 12 16.08 -20.05 17.19
N VAL A 13 15.44 -18.93 16.92
CA VAL A 13 14.48 -18.78 15.84
C VAL A 13 14.94 -17.74 14.83
N THR A 14 14.63 -17.98 13.57
CA THR A 14 14.88 -17.02 12.49
C THR A 14 13.59 -16.26 12.21
N LEU A 15 13.63 -14.95 12.43
CA LEU A 15 12.53 -14.03 12.16
C LEU A 15 12.69 -13.49 10.74
N SER A 16 11.63 -13.56 9.94
CA SER A 16 11.67 -13.24 8.51
C SER A 16 10.50 -12.38 8.03
N THR A 17 9.39 -12.37 8.75
CA THR A 17 8.17 -11.63 8.41
C THR A 17 7.85 -10.56 9.45
N LEU A 18 6.99 -9.59 9.08
CA LEU A 18 6.46 -8.61 10.03
C LEU A 18 5.75 -9.26 11.23
N ALA A 19 5.03 -10.36 10.98
CA ALA A 19 4.36 -11.13 12.02
C ALA A 19 5.38 -11.76 12.99
N ASP A 20 6.45 -12.37 12.46
CA ASP A 20 7.51 -12.96 13.29
C ASP A 20 8.15 -11.92 14.21
N PHE A 21 8.50 -10.75 13.65
CA PHE A 21 9.11 -9.66 14.41
C PHE A 21 8.16 -9.13 15.50
N SER A 22 6.87 -8.97 15.19
CA SER A 22 5.87 -8.47 16.13
C SER A 22 5.67 -9.44 17.30
N VAL A 23 5.56 -10.74 17.02
CA VAL A 23 5.45 -11.79 18.04
C VAL A 23 6.70 -11.85 18.92
N ALA A 24 7.90 -11.70 18.32
CA ALA A 24 9.14 -11.67 19.08
C ALA A 24 9.19 -10.49 20.06
N LEU A 25 8.77 -9.28 19.64
CA LEU A 25 8.74 -8.10 20.51
C LEU A 25 7.76 -8.27 21.67
N GLU A 26 6.56 -8.83 21.42
CA GLU A 26 5.59 -9.12 22.48
C GLU A 26 6.16 -10.11 23.52
N ASN A 27 6.85 -11.15 23.06
CA ASN A 27 7.48 -12.12 23.95
C ASN A 27 8.61 -11.50 24.78
N ILE A 28 9.44 -10.63 24.17
CA ILE A 28 10.50 -9.92 24.88
C ILE A 28 9.93 -8.99 25.94
N GLU A 29 8.86 -8.23 25.64
CA GLU A 29 8.22 -7.36 26.62
C GLU A 29 7.68 -8.16 27.82
N ALA A 30 7.01 -9.29 27.57
CA ALA A 30 6.48 -10.15 28.62
C ALA A 30 7.60 -10.74 29.50
N GLU A 31 8.69 -11.22 28.90
CA GLU A 31 9.81 -11.79 29.65
C GLU A 31 10.59 -10.71 30.40
N THR A 32 10.76 -9.51 29.84
CA THR A 32 11.39 -8.38 30.54
C THR A 32 10.57 -7.97 31.76
N ALA A 33 9.24 -7.94 31.66
CA ALA A 33 8.37 -7.66 32.80
C ALA A 33 8.52 -8.71 33.92
N LYS A 34 8.64 -9.99 33.56
CA LYS A 34 8.89 -11.09 34.51
C LYS A 34 10.29 -10.98 35.15
N ALA A 35 11.33 -10.76 34.35
CA ALA A 35 12.70 -10.61 34.82
C ALA A 35 12.85 -9.44 35.82
N ARG A 36 12.10 -8.35 35.62
CA ARG A 36 12.02 -7.22 36.57
C ARG A 36 11.42 -7.62 37.92
N GLN A 37 10.31 -8.37 37.91
CA GLN A 37 9.69 -8.85 39.14
C GLN A 37 10.61 -9.78 39.94
N GLU A 38 11.45 -10.52 39.23
CA GLU A 38 12.40 -11.50 39.80
C GLU A 38 13.79 -10.90 40.11
N GLY A 39 14.04 -9.62 39.80
CA GLY A 39 15.34 -8.97 40.02
C GLY A 39 16.48 -9.48 39.12
N ARG A 40 16.18 -10.08 37.97
CA ARG A 40 17.16 -10.63 37.02
C ARG A 40 17.75 -9.54 36.11
N TYR A 41 18.60 -8.69 36.66
CA TYR A 41 19.14 -7.51 35.96
C TYR A 41 19.93 -7.82 34.67
N THR A 42 20.71 -8.90 34.65
CA THR A 42 21.45 -9.31 33.44
C THR A 42 20.50 -9.69 32.30
N ASP A 43 19.42 -10.40 32.62
CA ASP A 43 18.45 -10.85 31.62
C ASP A 43 17.69 -9.65 31.04
N ILE A 44 17.33 -8.67 31.87
CA ILE A 44 16.73 -7.41 31.42
C ILE A 44 17.64 -6.71 30.40
N ALA A 45 18.94 -6.61 30.69
CA ALA A 45 19.88 -5.94 29.79
C ALA A 45 20.00 -6.66 28.44
N LEU A 46 20.05 -8.00 28.44
CA LEU A 46 20.10 -8.79 27.21
C LEU A 46 18.80 -8.70 26.40
N LEU A 47 17.65 -8.83 27.07
CA LEU A 47 16.33 -8.71 26.44
C LEU A 47 16.13 -7.32 25.82
N ASN A 48 16.58 -6.26 26.49
CA ASN A 48 16.53 -4.90 25.95
C ASN A 48 17.42 -4.72 24.71
N ALA A 49 18.58 -5.37 24.65
CA ALA A 49 19.43 -5.36 23.47
C ALA A 49 18.76 -6.09 22.29
N ASP A 50 18.19 -7.28 22.53
CA ASP A 50 17.43 -8.03 21.53
C ASP A 50 16.22 -7.23 21.02
N TYR A 51 15.49 -6.59 21.93
CA TYR A 51 14.36 -5.72 21.61
C TYR A 51 14.75 -4.62 20.63
N GLN A 52 15.83 -3.87 20.91
CA GLN A 52 16.29 -2.79 20.03
C GLN A 52 16.65 -3.30 18.64
N GLN A 53 17.35 -4.43 18.56
CA GLN A 53 17.73 -5.03 17.28
C GLN A 53 16.51 -5.46 16.46
N ILE A 54 15.56 -6.16 17.09
CA ILE A 54 14.35 -6.66 16.41
C ILE A 54 13.45 -5.51 16.00
N PHE A 55 13.25 -4.51 16.87
CA PHE A 55 12.43 -3.35 16.56
C PHE A 55 13.01 -2.51 15.40
N ALA A 56 14.34 -2.36 15.34
CA ALA A 56 15.00 -1.69 14.21
C ALA A 56 14.70 -2.40 12.89
N ARG A 57 14.71 -3.74 12.91
CA ARG A 57 14.51 -4.59 11.75
C ARG A 57 13.05 -4.61 11.30
N LEU A 58 12.12 -4.62 12.25
CA LEU A 58 10.70 -4.45 12.00
C LEU A 58 10.43 -3.13 11.25
N ARG A 59 10.95 -2.00 11.76
CA ARG A 59 10.75 -0.68 11.14
C ARG A 59 11.28 -0.61 9.70
N ILE A 60 12.48 -1.12 9.46
CA ILE A 60 13.07 -1.15 8.11
C ILE A 60 12.18 -1.96 7.17
N SER A 61 11.70 -3.13 7.63
CA SER A 61 10.85 -4.01 6.81
C SER A 61 9.49 -3.38 6.53
N GLN A 62 8.81 -2.83 7.55
CA GLN A 62 7.53 -2.13 7.40
C GLN A 62 7.63 -0.93 6.46
N ARG A 63 8.71 -0.14 6.59
CA ARG A 63 8.94 1.00 5.70
C ARG A 63 9.12 0.55 4.26
N ALA A 64 9.87 -0.52 4.02
CA ALA A 64 10.09 -1.04 2.67
C ALA A 64 8.78 -1.56 2.04
N GLU A 65 7.96 -2.29 2.80
CA GLU A 65 6.64 -2.77 2.34
C GLU A 65 5.72 -1.59 2.00
N LEU A 66 5.60 -0.60 2.89
CA LEU A 66 4.78 0.59 2.61
C LEU A 66 5.26 1.44 1.44
N GLN A 67 6.57 1.53 1.22
CA GLN A 67 7.11 2.22 0.06
C GLN A 67 6.76 1.49 -1.24
N ALA A 68 6.77 0.16 -1.23
CA ALA A 68 6.33 -0.65 -2.37
C ALA A 68 4.81 -0.48 -2.61
N ASP A 69 4.00 -0.55 -1.55
CA ASP A 69 2.55 -0.37 -1.62
C ASP A 69 2.18 1.04 -2.10
N GLU A 70 2.89 2.08 -1.63
CA GLU A 70 2.68 3.47 -2.06
C GLU A 70 3.02 3.66 -3.55
N THR A 71 4.11 3.05 -4.00
CA THR A 71 4.48 3.06 -5.42
C THR A 71 3.42 2.36 -6.28
N HIS A 72 2.95 1.19 -5.82
CA HIS A 72 1.91 0.44 -6.52
C HIS A 72 0.58 1.20 -6.54
N LEU A 73 0.16 1.78 -5.41
CA LEU A 73 -1.04 2.60 -5.31
C LEU A 73 -0.96 3.80 -6.25
N HIS A 74 0.18 4.49 -6.31
CA HIS A 74 0.38 5.61 -7.21
C HIS A 74 0.15 5.20 -8.66
N HIS A 75 0.80 4.13 -9.12
CA HIS A 75 0.63 3.64 -10.49
C HIS A 75 -0.81 3.18 -10.78
N SER A 76 -1.43 2.50 -9.83
CA SER A 76 -2.82 2.03 -9.94
C SER A 76 -3.79 3.20 -10.10
N LEU A 77 -3.61 4.27 -9.32
CA LEU A 77 -4.44 5.47 -9.42
C LEU A 77 -4.24 6.20 -10.75
N GLU A 78 -3.03 6.25 -11.30
CA GLU A 78 -2.80 6.82 -12.65
C GLU A 78 -3.60 6.07 -13.73
N ILE A 79 -3.68 4.74 -13.63
CA ILE A 79 -4.49 3.92 -14.56
C ILE A 79 -5.98 4.25 -14.38
N VAL A 80 -6.47 4.31 -13.13
CA VAL A 80 -7.86 4.66 -12.83
C VAL A 80 -8.22 6.06 -13.33
N GLU A 81 -7.33 7.05 -13.19
CA GLU A 81 -7.53 8.41 -13.70
C GLU A 81 -7.70 8.43 -15.22
N LYS A 82 -6.84 7.70 -15.94
CA LYS A 82 -6.94 7.55 -17.40
C LYS A 82 -8.22 6.83 -17.81
N ARG A 83 -8.58 5.75 -17.09
CA ARG A 83 -9.81 4.97 -17.33
C ARG A 83 -11.05 5.83 -17.14
N LEU A 84 -11.09 6.60 -16.05
CA LEU A 84 -12.19 7.53 -15.76
C LEU A 84 -12.32 8.61 -16.83
N ALA A 85 -11.20 9.20 -17.26
CA ALA A 85 -11.20 10.21 -18.33
C ALA A 85 -11.76 9.64 -19.64
N TRP A 86 -11.36 8.42 -19.99
CA TRP A 86 -11.86 7.71 -21.17
C TRP A 86 -13.35 7.37 -21.07
N TRP A 87 -13.81 6.84 -19.94
CA TRP A 87 -15.22 6.48 -19.76
C TRP A 87 -16.15 7.69 -19.74
N ARG A 88 -15.70 8.81 -19.17
CA ARG A 88 -16.42 10.09 -19.26
C ARG A 88 -16.53 10.57 -20.69
N GLU A 89 -15.48 10.41 -21.50
CA GLU A 89 -15.54 10.77 -22.90
C GLU A 89 -16.56 9.90 -23.66
N LEU A 90 -16.52 8.58 -23.47
CA LEU A 90 -17.50 7.65 -24.03
C LEU A 90 -18.94 8.05 -23.70
N SER A 91 -19.20 8.45 -22.45
CA SER A 91 -20.54 8.86 -22.00
C SER A 91 -21.09 10.11 -22.69
N VAL A 92 -20.22 10.94 -23.27
CA VAL A 92 -20.62 12.16 -23.99
C VAL A 92 -20.69 11.90 -25.49
N THR A 93 -19.84 11.04 -26.04
CA THR A 93 -19.82 10.75 -27.49
C THR A 93 -20.95 9.87 -27.96
N ASP A 94 -21.62 9.10 -27.10
CA ASP A 94 -22.85 8.39 -27.48
C ASP A 94 -24.03 9.35 -27.76
N ASP A 95 -23.98 10.58 -27.23
CA ASP A 95 -25.04 11.59 -27.35
C ASP A 95 -24.78 12.65 -28.45
N TYR A 96 -23.59 12.67 -29.07
CA TYR A 96 -23.14 13.68 -30.06
C TYR A 96 -22.33 13.07 -31.21
N ASP A 97 -22.05 13.84 -32.27
CA ASP A 97 -21.14 13.40 -33.34
C ASP A 97 -19.75 13.04 -32.77
N GLU A 98 -19.23 11.86 -33.11
CA GLU A 98 -17.92 11.37 -32.65
C GLU A 98 -16.78 12.32 -33.09
N PRO A 99 -15.76 12.57 -32.24
CA PRO A 99 -14.63 13.41 -32.62
C PRO A 99 -13.84 12.82 -33.80
N ILE A 100 -13.31 13.68 -34.68
CA ILE A 100 -12.45 13.24 -35.78
C ILE A 100 -11.00 13.02 -35.30
N GLU A 101 -10.54 13.90 -34.40
CA GLU A 101 -9.18 13.90 -33.88
C GLU A 101 -9.06 13.07 -32.59
N VAL A 102 -7.86 12.56 -32.31
CA VAL A 102 -7.56 11.87 -31.06
C VAL A 102 -7.78 12.82 -29.88
N SER A 103 -8.54 12.38 -28.89
CA SER A 103 -8.88 13.19 -27.73
C SER A 103 -7.72 13.30 -26.73
N LYS A 104 -7.84 14.23 -25.79
CA LYS A 104 -6.89 14.34 -24.66
C LYS A 104 -6.87 13.10 -23.77
N ALA A 105 -8.03 12.46 -23.53
CA ALA A 105 -8.08 11.27 -22.68
C ALA A 105 -7.43 10.07 -23.39
N GLN A 106 -7.70 9.90 -24.70
CA GLN A 106 -7.04 8.90 -25.52
C GLN A 106 -5.53 9.11 -25.55
N MET A 107 -5.05 10.33 -25.82
CA MET A 107 -3.61 10.64 -25.81
C MET A 107 -2.94 10.34 -24.46
N ALA A 108 -3.64 10.49 -23.33
CA ALA A 108 -3.08 10.21 -22.00
C ALA A 108 -2.91 8.69 -21.72
N ILE A 109 -3.64 7.84 -22.45
CA ILE A 109 -3.52 6.38 -22.39
C ILE A 109 -2.28 5.94 -23.16
N PHE A 110 -2.05 6.48 -24.35
CA PHE A 110 -0.92 6.09 -25.18
C PHE A 110 0.39 6.73 -24.67
N ALA A 111 1.39 5.90 -24.42
CA ALA A 111 2.74 6.41 -24.22
C ALA A 111 3.25 7.09 -25.51
N PRO A 112 4.07 8.16 -25.42
CA PRO A 112 4.67 8.78 -26.59
C PRO A 112 5.47 7.75 -27.41
N GLY A 113 5.12 7.56 -28.68
CA GLY A 113 5.69 6.48 -29.48
C GLY A 113 5.53 6.68 -30.97
N LYS A 114 6.15 5.78 -31.76
CA LYS A 114 6.11 5.82 -33.23
C LYS A 114 4.78 5.32 -33.82
N MET A 115 3.94 4.65 -33.04
CA MET A 115 2.66 4.06 -33.45
C MET A 115 1.52 4.63 -32.60
N SER A 116 1.49 5.95 -32.43
CA SER A 116 0.35 6.62 -31.79
C SER A 116 -0.81 6.73 -32.80
N PRO A 117 -2.07 6.52 -32.36
CA PRO A 117 -3.22 6.64 -33.26
C PRO A 117 -3.29 8.01 -33.93
N ALA A 118 -3.81 8.05 -35.16
CA ALA A 118 -3.98 9.28 -35.94
C ALA A 118 -5.41 9.84 -35.87
N SER A 119 -6.39 9.01 -35.48
CA SER A 119 -7.80 9.42 -35.35
C SER A 119 -8.45 8.87 -34.09
N TRP A 120 -9.60 9.45 -33.74
CA TRP A 120 -10.41 8.98 -32.63
C TRP A 120 -10.82 7.50 -32.77
N ASP A 121 -11.23 7.09 -33.98
CA ASP A 121 -11.63 5.70 -34.27
C ASP A 121 -10.47 4.73 -34.08
N GLU A 122 -9.28 5.09 -34.56
CA GLU A 122 -8.08 4.27 -34.40
C GLU A 122 -7.70 4.15 -32.93
N ALA A 123 -7.81 5.25 -32.17
CA ALA A 123 -7.59 5.26 -30.74
C ALA A 123 -8.62 4.40 -29.98
N LYS A 124 -9.92 4.55 -30.27
CA LYS A 124 -11.00 3.74 -29.69
C LYS A 124 -10.81 2.26 -29.99
N ALA A 125 -10.48 1.91 -31.23
CA ALA A 125 -10.19 0.54 -31.62
C ALA A 125 -8.99 -0.04 -30.87
N ALA A 126 -7.91 0.74 -30.71
CA ALA A 126 -6.74 0.31 -29.96
C ALA A 126 -7.04 0.14 -28.45
N ILE A 127 -7.75 1.09 -27.84
CA ILE A 127 -8.15 1.03 -26.42
C ILE A 127 -9.08 -0.17 -26.16
N ALA A 128 -9.94 -0.52 -27.13
CA ALA A 128 -10.80 -1.69 -27.02
C ALA A 128 -10.02 -3.01 -26.87
N TRP A 129 -8.74 -3.08 -27.23
CA TRP A 129 -7.87 -4.24 -27.00
C TRP A 129 -7.16 -4.24 -25.64
N MET A 130 -7.25 -3.16 -24.87
CA MET A 130 -6.61 -3.01 -23.57
C MET A 130 -7.60 -3.41 -22.45
N PRO A 131 -7.39 -4.55 -21.75
CA PRO A 131 -8.32 -5.04 -20.74
C PRO A 131 -8.64 -4.02 -19.65
N GLU A 132 -7.64 -3.25 -19.23
CA GLU A 132 -7.73 -2.26 -18.17
C GLU A 132 -8.54 -1.00 -18.54
N TYR A 133 -9.05 -0.87 -19.77
CA TYR A 133 -9.93 0.23 -20.17
C TYR A 133 -11.33 -0.24 -20.59
N ARG A 134 -11.57 -1.56 -20.57
CA ARG A 134 -12.87 -2.14 -20.90
C ARG A 134 -13.85 -1.97 -19.75
N LEU A 135 -15.10 -1.66 -20.09
CA LEU A 135 -16.20 -1.72 -19.15
C LEU A 135 -16.50 -3.19 -18.82
N PRO A 136 -16.55 -3.59 -17.53
CA PRO A 136 -16.86 -4.97 -17.16
C PRO A 136 -18.27 -5.40 -17.60
N ASP A 137 -18.43 -6.68 -17.91
CA ASP A 137 -19.71 -7.24 -18.34
C ASP A 137 -20.81 -6.99 -17.29
N GLY A 138 -21.94 -6.42 -17.74
CA GLY A 138 -23.09 -6.14 -16.88
C GLY A 138 -22.97 -4.89 -16.01
N VAL A 139 -21.89 -4.11 -16.15
CA VAL A 139 -21.74 -2.79 -15.51
C VAL A 139 -22.24 -1.71 -16.46
N ASP A 140 -23.15 -0.86 -15.98
CA ASP A 140 -23.56 0.35 -16.69
C ASP A 140 -22.44 1.41 -16.63
N LEU A 141 -22.23 2.14 -17.73
CA LEU A 141 -21.15 3.13 -17.84
C LEU A 141 -21.22 4.20 -16.75
N GLY A 142 -22.42 4.71 -16.41
CA GLY A 142 -22.60 5.70 -15.36
C GLY A 142 -22.24 5.15 -13.98
N ARG A 143 -22.60 3.88 -13.71
CA ARG A 143 -22.18 3.20 -12.48
C ARG A 143 -20.67 2.98 -12.44
N GLY A 144 -20.07 2.56 -13.54
CA GLY A 144 -18.63 2.38 -13.66
C GLY A 144 -17.86 3.69 -13.37
N ILE A 145 -18.30 4.81 -13.93
CA ILE A 145 -17.73 6.14 -13.66
C ILE A 145 -17.79 6.47 -12.17
N ALA A 146 -18.97 6.30 -11.53
CA ALA A 146 -19.13 6.58 -10.10
C ALA A 146 -18.22 5.69 -9.22
N ASP A 147 -18.06 4.41 -9.58
CA ASP A 147 -17.18 3.48 -8.87
C ASP A 147 -15.70 3.89 -8.97
N LEU A 148 -15.24 4.31 -10.16
CA LEU A 148 -13.87 4.82 -10.34
C LEU A 148 -13.63 6.14 -9.59
N GLU A 149 -14.61 7.05 -9.54
CA GLU A 149 -14.51 8.29 -8.75
C GLU A 149 -14.33 8.00 -7.26
N GLN A 150 -15.10 7.05 -6.71
CA GLN A 150 -14.95 6.61 -5.33
C GLN A 150 -13.56 5.99 -5.08
N LEU A 151 -13.05 5.18 -6.01
CA LEU A 151 -11.71 4.60 -5.91
C LEU A 151 -10.62 5.65 -5.91
N LEU A 152 -10.72 6.67 -6.77
CA LEU A 152 -9.75 7.78 -6.80
C LEU A 152 -9.76 8.57 -5.50
N GLU A 153 -10.94 8.88 -4.97
CA GLU A 153 -11.05 9.62 -3.70
C GLU A 153 -10.46 8.83 -2.53
N ALA A 154 -10.76 7.53 -2.46
CA ALA A 154 -10.22 6.64 -1.44
C ALA A 154 -8.69 6.53 -1.55
N GLY A 155 -8.16 6.35 -2.75
CA GLY A 155 -6.71 6.27 -2.99
C GLY A 155 -5.97 7.57 -2.69
N ARG A 156 -6.54 8.73 -3.05
CA ARG A 156 -5.98 10.06 -2.74
C ARG A 156 -5.97 10.35 -1.25
N THR A 157 -6.94 9.83 -0.50
CA THR A 157 -6.95 9.89 0.97
C THR A 157 -5.86 9.00 1.57
N LEU A 158 -5.54 7.87 0.94
CA LEU A 158 -4.59 6.88 1.44
C LEU A 158 -3.12 7.26 1.20
N GLN A 159 -2.79 7.88 0.06
CA GLN A 159 -1.43 8.34 -0.25
C GLN A 159 -0.77 9.20 0.83
N PRO A 160 -1.39 10.27 1.37
CA PRO A 160 -0.78 11.08 2.43
C PRO A 160 -0.63 10.27 3.73
N LEU A 161 -1.55 9.35 4.02
CA LEU A 161 -1.44 8.47 5.19
C LEU A 161 -0.21 7.55 5.09
N PHE A 162 0.05 6.97 3.92
CA PHE A 162 1.27 6.19 3.67
C PHE A 162 2.53 7.03 3.84
N LYS A 163 2.57 8.23 3.24
CA LYS A 163 3.73 9.14 3.34
C LYS A 163 4.00 9.56 4.78
N ASP A 164 2.96 9.92 5.53
CA ASP A 164 3.07 10.28 6.93
C ASP A 164 3.52 9.09 7.78
N PHE A 165 3.01 7.89 7.51
CA PHE A 165 3.42 6.70 8.24
C PHE A 165 4.88 6.34 7.97
N ILE A 166 5.32 6.39 6.71
CA ILE A 166 6.72 6.16 6.31
C ILE A 166 7.65 7.16 7.01
N ARG A 167 7.27 8.44 7.05
CA ARG A 167 8.04 9.49 7.75
C ARG A 167 8.10 9.21 9.25
N GLN A 168 6.97 8.90 9.86
CA GLN A 168 6.85 8.56 11.28
C GLN A 168 7.66 7.31 11.67
N LEU A 169 7.69 6.31 10.78
CA LEU A 169 8.57 5.15 10.85
C LEU A 169 10.04 5.51 10.70
N GLY A 170 10.41 6.70 10.24
CA GLY A 170 11.77 7.24 10.26
C GLY A 170 12.11 7.96 11.58
N ASP A 171 11.13 8.65 12.15
CA ASP A 171 11.31 9.53 13.32
C ASP A 171 11.22 8.81 14.67
N THR A 172 10.68 7.58 14.71
CA THR A 172 10.51 6.82 15.96
C THR A 172 11.88 6.53 16.61
N THR A 173 12.03 6.77 17.91
CA THR A 173 13.27 6.52 18.67
C THR A 173 13.29 5.14 19.32
N PHE A 174 14.50 4.63 19.59
CA PHE A 174 14.71 3.36 20.28
C PHE A 174 14.61 3.54 21.79
N THR A 175 13.39 3.51 22.32
CA THR A 175 13.14 3.48 23.77
C THR A 175 12.62 2.11 24.18
N GLU A 176 12.76 1.79 25.47
CA GLU A 176 12.27 0.54 26.06
C GLU A 176 10.74 0.37 25.96
N THR A 177 10.00 1.47 25.76
CA THR A 177 8.54 1.49 25.55
C THR A 177 8.14 1.76 24.09
N GLY A 178 9.11 1.94 23.19
CA GLY A 178 8.89 2.45 21.84
C GLY A 178 7.95 1.60 20.99
N TRP A 179 8.03 0.26 21.10
CA TRP A 179 7.08 -0.66 20.44
C TRP A 179 5.67 -0.55 21.01
N THR A 180 5.52 -0.52 22.34
CA THR A 180 4.20 -0.42 22.97
C THR A 180 3.50 0.88 22.60
N GLU A 181 4.20 2.01 22.63
CA GLU A 181 3.68 3.32 22.22
C GLU A 181 3.34 3.32 20.72
N PHE A 182 4.29 2.87 19.89
CA PHE A 182 4.09 2.73 18.44
C PHE A 182 2.89 1.83 18.10
N ARG A 183 2.73 0.71 18.79
CA ARG A 183 1.65 -0.25 18.56
C ARG A 183 0.28 0.33 18.93
N LYS A 184 0.18 0.98 20.09
CA LYS A 184 -1.07 1.58 20.55
C LYS A 184 -1.54 2.71 19.65
N GLU A 185 -0.61 3.54 19.19
CA GLU A 185 -0.96 4.76 18.45
C GLU A 185 -0.99 4.55 16.94
N ARG A 186 -0.13 3.68 16.39
CA ARG A 186 0.19 3.70 14.95
C ARG A 186 -0.06 2.38 14.25
N TRP A 187 0.17 1.24 14.90
CA TRP A 187 -0.02 -0.08 14.27
C TRP A 187 -1.46 -0.29 13.76
N ASN A 188 -2.47 0.11 14.52
CA ASN A 188 -3.87 -0.01 14.09
C ASN A 188 -4.17 0.85 12.86
N ILE A 189 -3.59 2.06 12.78
CA ILE A 189 -3.72 2.94 11.61
C ILE A 189 -3.07 2.29 10.39
N PHE A 190 -1.89 1.69 10.55
CA PHE A 190 -1.21 0.94 9.50
C PHE A 190 -2.04 -0.25 9.01
N VAL A 191 -2.53 -1.10 9.92
CA VAL A 191 -3.36 -2.25 9.56
C VAL A 191 -4.61 -1.81 8.81
N GLN A 192 -5.25 -0.73 9.25
CA GLN A 192 -6.41 -0.17 8.56
C GLN A 192 -6.05 0.38 7.18
N ALA A 193 -4.92 1.09 7.04
CA ALA A 193 -4.46 1.65 5.78
C ALA A 193 -4.11 0.54 4.76
N VAL A 194 -3.40 -0.51 5.18
CA VAL A 194 -3.07 -1.68 4.34
C VAL A 194 -4.35 -2.43 3.94
N ARG A 195 -5.31 -2.59 4.87
CA ARG A 195 -6.59 -3.20 4.53
C ARG A 195 -7.36 -2.39 3.48
N THR A 196 -7.49 -1.08 3.66
CA THR A 196 -8.13 -0.19 2.68
C THR A 196 -7.39 -0.23 1.34
N TYR A 197 -6.05 -0.29 1.36
CA TYR A 197 -5.26 -0.48 0.14
C TYR A 197 -5.61 -1.78 -0.56
N ASN A 198 -5.65 -2.91 0.14
CA ASN A 198 -5.99 -4.21 -0.46
C ASN A 198 -7.41 -4.20 -1.05
N GLU A 199 -8.38 -3.60 -0.34
CA GLU A 199 -9.75 -3.43 -0.84
C GLU A 199 -9.80 -2.56 -2.10
N ILE A 200 -8.94 -1.53 -2.23
CA ILE A 200 -8.81 -0.70 -3.43
C ILE A 200 -8.10 -1.47 -4.55
N ALA A 201 -6.98 -2.15 -4.25
CA ALA A 201 -6.19 -2.88 -5.23
C ALA A 201 -7.01 -4.00 -5.88
N GLU A 202 -7.74 -4.79 -5.08
CA GLU A 202 -8.67 -5.81 -5.58
C GLU A 202 -9.72 -5.23 -6.53
N ARG A 203 -10.21 -4.01 -6.26
CA ARG A 203 -11.21 -3.34 -7.11
C ARG A 203 -10.61 -2.70 -8.36
N ILE A 204 -9.32 -2.39 -8.38
CA ILE A 204 -8.62 -1.86 -9.56
C ILE A 204 -8.28 -3.00 -10.52
N ASP A 205 -7.91 -4.16 -9.99
CA ASP A 205 -7.51 -5.36 -10.72
C ASP A 205 -8.71 -6.20 -11.23
N ALA A 206 -9.90 -6.02 -10.66
CA ALA A 206 -11.15 -6.65 -11.10
C ALA A 206 -11.76 -5.98 -12.34
#